data_AF-A0A392NUL2-F1
#
_entry.id   AF-A0A392NUL2-F1
#
_cell.length_a   1.000
_cell.length_b   1.000
_cell.length_c   1.000
_cell.angle_alpha   90.00
_cell.angle_beta   90.00
_cell.angle_gamma   90.00
#
_symmetry.space_group_name_H-M   'P 1'
#
loop_
_entity.id
_entity.type
_entity.pdbx_description
1 polymer ?
#
loop_
_entity_poly.entity_id
_entity_poly.type
_entity_poly.pdbx_seq_one_letter_code
_entity_poly.pdbx_strand_id
1 'polypeptide(L)'
;MPELRRFAPNVPIVLVGTKLDLREDRGYSADHTGYNIITSAEGEELRKQIGAAAYIECSSKTQQNVKAVFDTAIKVVLQPPRRKEMPRKKRQRRSGCSFV
;
A
#
# COMPACT_ATOMS: atom_id res chain seq x y z
N MET A 1 11.33 2.19 1.93
CA MET A 1 11.35 3.61 2.33
C MET A 1 12.40 3.87 3.41
N PRO A 2 13.65 4.18 3.05
CA PRO A 2 14.73 4.44 4.01
C PRO A 2 14.45 5.62 4.95
N GLU A 3 13.91 6.71 4.42
CA GLU A 3 13.74 7.97 5.18
C GLU A 3 12.72 7.85 6.32
N LEU A 4 11.48 7.43 6.04
CA LEU A 4 10.49 7.18 7.09
C LEU A 4 10.92 6.06 8.06
N ARG A 5 11.67 5.05 7.59
CA ARG A 5 12.21 4.01 8.49
C ARG A 5 13.25 4.56 9.45
N ARG A 6 13.98 5.61 9.08
CA ARG A 6 14.98 6.27 9.93
C ARG A 6 14.34 7.26 10.91
N PHE A 7 13.42 8.09 10.43
CA PHE A 7 12.91 9.23 11.21
C PHE A 7 11.51 9.00 11.84
N ALA A 8 10.74 8.03 11.35
CA ALA A 8 9.37 7.77 11.77
C ALA A 8 8.98 6.26 11.71
N PRO A 9 9.75 5.35 12.34
CA PRO A 9 9.67 3.91 12.09
C PRO A 9 8.32 3.25 12.43
N ASN A 10 7.53 3.85 13.33
CA ASN A 10 6.27 3.31 13.82
C ASN A 10 5.03 4.10 13.35
N VAL A 11 5.22 5.11 12.50
CA VAL A 11 4.12 5.92 12.00
C VAL A 11 3.41 5.16 10.88
N PRO A 12 2.07 5.00 10.93
CA PRO A 12 1.34 4.33 9.88
C PRO A 12 1.37 5.14 8.57
N ILE A 13 1.39 4.43 7.45
CA ILE A 13 1.50 5.02 6.11
C ILE A 13 0.21 4.76 5.34
N VAL A 14 -0.33 5.78 4.68
CA VAL A 14 -1.36 5.63 3.63
C VAL A 14 -0.70 5.95 2.29
N LEU A 15 -0.73 5.00 1.36
CA LEU A 15 -0.22 5.19 0.01
C LEU A 15 -1.30 5.86 -0.85
N VAL A 16 -0.96 6.93 -1.57
CA VAL A 16 -1.92 7.67 -2.40
C VAL A 16 -1.42 7.74 -3.83
N GLY A 17 -2.19 7.18 -4.76
CA GLY A 17 -2.02 7.40 -6.20
C GLY A 17 -2.72 8.70 -6.59
N THR A 18 -2.02 9.64 -7.22
CA THR A 18 -2.57 10.95 -7.60
C THR A 18 -2.81 11.04 -9.10
N LYS A 19 -3.54 12.10 -9.52
CA LYS A 19 -3.85 12.38 -10.93
C LYS A 19 -4.62 11.24 -11.62
N LEU A 20 -5.58 10.64 -10.90
CA LEU A 20 -6.43 9.57 -11.44
C LEU A 20 -7.15 9.99 -12.73
N ASP A 21 -7.50 11.27 -12.86
CA ASP A 21 -8.10 11.84 -14.07
C ASP A 21 -7.27 11.64 -15.34
N LEU A 22 -5.93 11.66 -15.23
CA LEU A 22 -5.05 11.45 -16.39
C LEU A 22 -5.03 9.99 -16.85
N ARG A 23 -5.30 9.05 -15.94
CA ARG A 23 -5.42 7.63 -16.27
C ARG A 23 -6.75 7.31 -16.95
N GLU A 24 -7.81 8.00 -16.56
CA GLU A 24 -9.15 7.82 -17.15
C GLU A 24 -9.31 8.58 -18.48
N ASP A 25 -8.48 9.60 -18.72
CA ASP A 25 -8.45 10.35 -19.97
C ASP A 25 -7.82 9.54 -21.11
N ARG A 26 -8.67 9.17 -22.08
CA ARG A 26 -8.28 8.42 -23.28
C ARG A 26 -7.37 9.24 -24.21
N GLY A 27 -7.54 10.56 -24.26
CA GLY A 27 -6.69 11.44 -25.06
C GLY A 27 -5.29 11.52 -24.47
N TYR A 28 -5.21 11.73 -23.16
CA TYR A 28 -3.92 11.72 -22.45
C TYR A 28 -3.20 10.37 -22.61
N SER A 29 -3.91 9.25 -22.47
CA SER A 29 -3.32 7.91 -22.62
C SER A 29 -2.79 7.63 -24.03
N ALA A 30 -3.44 8.17 -25.07
CA ALA A 30 -3.00 8.01 -26.46
C ALA A 30 -1.76 8.87 -26.79
N ASP A 31 -1.75 10.12 -26.32
CA ASP A 31 -0.64 11.06 -26.55
C ASP A 31 0.61 10.72 -25.73
N HIS A 32 0.44 9.95 -24.65
CA HIS A 32 1.50 9.52 -23.73
C HIS A 32 1.78 8.02 -23.86
N THR A 33 1.63 7.48 -25.07
CA THR A 33 1.97 6.10 -25.42
C THR A 33 3.46 5.84 -25.18
N GLY A 34 3.80 5.34 -23.99
CA GLY A 34 5.18 5.13 -23.53
C GLY A 34 5.42 5.52 -22.06
N TYR A 35 4.51 6.27 -21.44
CA TYR A 35 4.54 6.50 -20.00
C TYR A 35 3.92 5.30 -19.27
N ASN A 36 4.64 4.80 -18.26
CA ASN A 36 4.13 3.75 -17.38
C ASN A 36 3.05 4.33 -16.45
N ILE A 37 1.81 4.34 -16.93
CA ILE A 37 0.66 4.60 -16.08
C ILE A 37 0.54 3.43 -15.11
N ILE A 38 0.76 3.71 -13.83
CA ILE A 38 0.59 2.73 -12.76
C ILE A 38 -0.85 2.22 -12.82
N THR A 39 -1.08 0.93 -12.67
CA THR A 39 -2.40 0.34 -12.55
C THR A 39 -2.82 0.27 -11.08
N SER A 40 -4.11 0.14 -10.80
CA SER A 40 -4.58 -0.04 -9.42
C SER A 40 -3.99 -1.31 -8.78
N ALA A 41 -3.69 -2.34 -9.58
CA ALA A 41 -3.04 -3.56 -9.12
C ALA A 41 -1.57 -3.32 -8.70
N GLU A 42 -0.80 -2.57 -9.49
CA GLU A 42 0.57 -2.20 -9.15
C GLU A 42 0.64 -1.31 -7.90
N GLY A 43 -0.30 -0.38 -7.76
CA GLY A 43 -0.41 0.45 -6.55
C GLY A 43 -0.72 -0.36 -5.30
N GLU A 44 -1.64 -1.33 -5.39
CA GLU A 44 -1.94 -2.25 -4.29
C GLU A 44 -0.78 -3.18 -3.96
N GLU A 45 -0.02 -3.62 -4.98
CA GLU A 45 1.18 -4.41 -4.78
C GLU A 45 2.26 -3.59 -4.05
N LEU A 46 2.50 -2.34 -4.46
CA LEU A 46 3.40 -1.44 -3.76
C LEU A 46 2.98 -1.20 -2.30
N ARG A 47 1.66 -1.04 -2.04
CA ARG A 47 1.12 -0.91 -0.68
C ARG A 47 1.53 -2.08 0.21
N LYS A 48 1.43 -3.31 -0.31
CA LYS A 48 1.86 -4.53 0.41
C LYS A 48 3.36 -4.52 0.65
N GLN A 49 4.16 -4.21 -0.38
CA GLN A 49 5.62 -4.21 -0.30
C GLN A 49 6.17 -3.22 0.73
N ILE A 50 5.56 -2.02 0.83
CA ILE A 50 5.99 -1.01 1.82
C ILE A 50 5.32 -1.18 3.18
N GLY A 51 4.29 -2.02 3.28
CA GLY A 51 3.52 -2.23 4.51
C GLY A 51 2.62 -1.06 4.87
N ALA A 52 2.08 -0.35 3.88
CA ALA A 52 1.13 0.74 4.10
C ALA A 52 -0.24 0.20 4.54
N ALA A 53 -0.94 0.95 5.38
CA ALA A 53 -2.24 0.59 5.94
C ALA A 53 -3.35 0.56 4.89
N ALA A 54 -3.27 1.44 3.89
CA ALA A 54 -4.24 1.55 2.81
C ALA A 54 -3.58 2.09 1.52
N TYR A 55 -4.23 1.82 0.40
CA TYR A 55 -3.96 2.44 -0.90
C TYR A 55 -5.23 3.11 -1.42
N ILE A 56 -5.13 4.37 -1.85
CA ILE A 56 -6.26 5.13 -2.42
C ILE A 56 -5.77 5.89 -3.64
N GLU A 57 -6.54 5.82 -4.72
CA GLU A 57 -6.31 6.63 -5.92
C GLU A 57 -7.24 7.83 -5.90
N CYS A 58 -6.71 9.02 -6.15
CA CYS A 58 -7.48 10.26 -6.12
C CYS A 58 -7.12 11.19 -7.28
N SER A 59 -8.05 12.10 -7.58
CA SER A 59 -7.80 13.25 -8.43
C SER A 59 -8.20 14.52 -7.69
N SER A 60 -7.24 15.41 -7.46
CA SER A 60 -7.52 16.75 -6.95
C SER A 60 -8.24 17.63 -7.99
N LYS A 61 -8.13 17.30 -9.28
CA LYS A 61 -8.78 18.04 -10.37
C LYS A 61 -10.29 17.77 -10.39
N THR A 62 -10.69 16.50 -10.33
CA THR A 62 -12.10 16.10 -10.33
C THR A 62 -12.69 15.95 -8.93
N GLN A 63 -11.87 16.17 -7.88
CA GLN A 63 -12.20 15.94 -6.47
C GLN A 63 -12.51 14.47 -6.12
N GLN A 64 -12.29 13.54 -7.04
CA GLN A 64 -12.51 12.11 -6.84
C GLN A 64 -11.61 11.57 -5.73
N ASN A 65 -12.22 10.92 -4.74
CA ASN A 65 -11.58 10.25 -3.59
C ASN A 65 -10.71 11.12 -2.67
N VAL A 66 -10.66 12.45 -2.87
CA VAL A 66 -9.86 13.34 -2.01
C VAL A 66 -10.31 13.23 -0.55
N LYS A 67 -11.62 13.28 -0.29
CA LYS A 67 -12.16 13.06 1.07
C LYS A 67 -11.79 11.70 1.64
N ALA A 68 -11.84 10.65 0.81
CA ALA A 68 -11.53 9.28 1.23
C ALA A 68 -10.08 9.12 1.69
N VAL A 69 -9.13 9.84 1.08
CA VAL A 69 -7.73 9.87 1.50
C VAL A 69 -7.62 10.34 2.96
N PHE A 70 -8.23 11.48 3.28
CA PHE A 70 -8.13 12.07 4.62
C PHE A 70 -8.97 11.30 5.66
N ASP A 71 -10.18 10.87 5.30
CA ASP A 71 -11.01 10.01 6.16
C ASP A 71 -10.27 8.72 6.53
N THR A 72 -9.52 8.15 5.59
CA THR A 72 -8.75 6.93 5.81
C THR A 72 -7.56 7.19 6.72
N ALA A 73 -6.84 8.31 6.54
CA ALA A 73 -5.77 8.70 7.45
C ALA A 73 -6.28 8.86 8.89
N ILE A 74 -7.43 9.51 9.08
CA ILE A 74 -8.08 9.64 10.38
C ILE A 74 -8.42 8.25 10.96
N LYS A 75 -9.08 7.39 10.18
CA LYS A 75 -9.46 6.03 10.60
C LYS A 75 -8.26 5.18 11.00
N VAL A 76 -7.16 5.27 10.25
CA VAL A 76 -5.94 4.49 10.52
C VAL A 76 -5.34 4.85 11.88
N VAL A 77 -5.45 6.10 12.32
CA VAL A 77 -4.93 6.55 13.61
C VAL A 77 -5.92 6.27 14.76
N LEU A 78 -7.23 6.32 14.50
CA LEU A 78 -8.26 6.06 15.52
C LEU A 78 -8.49 4.57 15.79
N GLN A 79 -8.21 3.68 14.83
CA GLN A 79 -8.39 2.24 15.00
C GLN A 79 -7.25 1.63 15.83
N PRO A 80 -7.54 0.64 16.69
CA PRO A 80 -6.50 -0.10 17.39
C PRO A 80 -5.49 -0.69 16.39
N PRO A 81 -4.19 -0.69 16.70
CA PRO A 81 -3.18 -1.18 15.79
C PRO A 81 -3.49 -2.63 15.40
N ARG A 82 -3.67 -2.87 14.08
CA ARG A 82 -3.80 -4.22 13.55
C ARG A 82 -2.51 -4.96 13.90
N ARG A 83 -2.60 -5.98 14.75
CA ARG A 83 -1.45 -6.85 15.07
C ARG A 83 -0.89 -7.35 13.75
N LYS A 84 0.38 -7.07 13.46
CA LYS A 84 1.10 -7.76 12.38
C LYS A 84 1.06 -9.25 12.74
N GLU A 85 0.35 -10.05 11.95
CA GLU A 85 0.47 -11.50 12.04
C GLU A 85 1.93 -11.84 11.72
N MET A 86 2.71 -12.12 12.77
CA MET A 86 4.04 -12.69 12.57
C MET A 86 3.83 -14.06 11.91
N PRO A 87 4.53 -14.38 10.82
CA PRO A 87 4.50 -15.72 10.27
C PRO A 87 4.95 -16.68 11.38
N ARG A 88 4.02 -17.50 11.88
CA ARG A 88 4.32 -18.57 12.84
C ARG A 88 5.40 -19.45 12.21
N LYS A 89 6.64 -19.35 12.66
CA LYS A 89 7.69 -20.33 12.35
C LYS A 89 7.15 -21.69 12.79
N LYS A 90 6.69 -22.53 11.85
CA LYS A 90 6.43 -23.94 12.11
C LYS A 90 7.76 -24.54 12.56
N ARG A 91 7.91 -24.79 13.86
CA ARG A 91 9.00 -25.63 14.39
C ARG A 91 8.82 -26.99 13.73
N GLN A 92 9.62 -27.28 12.70
CA GLN A 92 9.80 -28.63 12.17
C GLN A 92 10.22 -29.50 13.35
N ARG A 93 9.31 -30.36 13.83
CA ARG A 93 9.68 -31.43 14.76
C ARG A 93 10.54 -32.39 13.94
N ARG A 94 11.86 -32.32 14.12
CA ARG A 94 12.75 -33.37 13.65
C ARG A 94 12.32 -34.64 14.39
N SER A 95 11.67 -35.56 13.68
CA SER A 95 11.48 -36.93 14.17
C SER A 95 12.85 -37.56 14.25
N GLY A 96 13.40 -37.63 15.46
CA GLY A 96 14.61 -38.36 15.76
C GLY A 96 14.37 -39.85 15.56
N CYS A 97 15.23 -40.45 14.75
CA CYS A 97 15.39 -41.88 14.59
C CYS A 97 15.85 -42.48 15.93
N SER A 98 15.21 -43.54 16.42
CA SER A 98 15.80 -44.42 17.43
C SER A 98 16.43 -45.60 16.69
N PHE A 99 17.75 -45.51 16.51
CA PHE A 99 18.58 -46.67 16.24
C PHE A 99 18.97 -47.31 17.58
N VAL A 100 18.97 -48.65 17.55
CA VAL A 100 19.42 -49.65 18.56
C VAL A 100 18.46 -49.93 19.71
#